data_AF-A0A8T4MTE7-F1
#
_entry.id   AF-A0A8T4MTE7-F1
#
_cell.length_a   1.000
_cell.length_b   1.000
_cell.length_c   1.000
_cell.angle_alpha   90.00
_cell.angle_beta   90.00
_cell.angle_gamma   90.00
#
_symmetry.space_group_name_H-M   'P 1'
#
loop_
_entity.id
_entity.type
_entity.pdbx_description
1 polymer ?
#
loop_
_entity_poly.entity_id
_entity_poly.type
_entity_poly.pdbx_seq_one_letter_code
_entity_poly.pdbx_strand_id
1 'polypeptide(L)'
;MFVLAAVFIYLFFISISSLFGGFVALASTLILITMPKVFFHANLLSMDFAVMVFVFLTAMSFYYLLEKGGKKWILLFALSFSFLLINKIMGYAIILPLMLYGSYGLYGKAKISNEKLKEFKPLLLSLTLALVLLFILLFGNLAAFFYPFQSTQFQSGFGDDKVQHTVLLFGKELSSSSLVADIFYVPMHLFTSFNSLLVLMSLLGLILLIKNRKEHSAMPLLIVAFITLYLVFSFVMPKYDNERNFLLLFPLLAIFGGYGAKWIVDKIKSNYSKAIVITLIAILGFTTLYLAHPFYSSYFNAFVGGTGGVANNNIMTVTYWQPELVYTLDFLNSLPEGSSITVPGASEPYIWYQKIGKIRDDIVFQASPPDYLGLVLKQDLFLKFSPEPDRSQRPIDTPWEFYYKTPPQFIAYNVTTKDGVDLVKIYKVKGLFGP
;
A
#
# COMPACT_ATOMS: atom_id res chain seq x y z
N MET A 1 -14.01 4.05 -6.91
CA MET A 1 -12.53 4.17 -6.90
C MET A 1 -11.95 4.57 -8.26
N PHE A 2 -12.32 3.93 -9.37
CA PHE A 2 -11.82 4.32 -10.71
C PHE A 2 -11.89 5.82 -11.04
N VAL A 3 -13.01 6.48 -10.75
CA VAL A 3 -13.16 7.93 -10.98
C VAL A 3 -12.14 8.73 -10.18
N LEU A 4 -11.91 8.38 -8.91
CA LEU A 4 -10.91 9.02 -8.07
C LEU A 4 -9.50 8.82 -8.63
N ALA A 5 -9.18 7.61 -9.10
CA ALA A 5 -7.90 7.32 -9.73
C ALA A 5 -7.67 8.13 -11.01
N ALA A 6 -8.67 8.21 -11.89
CA ALA A 6 -8.57 9.00 -13.13
C ALA A 6 -8.39 10.50 -12.85
N VAL A 7 -9.17 11.06 -11.92
CA VAL A 7 -9.03 12.46 -11.49
C VAL A 7 -7.66 12.70 -10.86
N PHE A 8 -7.20 11.80 -10.00
CA PHE A 8 -5.87 11.91 -9.40
C PHE A 8 -4.75 11.88 -10.44
N ILE A 9 -4.79 10.96 -11.41
CA ILE A 9 -3.79 10.86 -12.48
C ILE A 9 -3.72 12.17 -13.28
N TYR A 10 -4.87 12.76 -13.60
CA TYR A 10 -4.94 14.06 -14.27
C TYR A 10 -4.33 15.19 -13.42
N LEU A 11 -4.72 15.29 -12.15
CA LEU A 11 -4.19 16.31 -11.23
C LEU A 11 -2.69 16.13 -10.98
N PHE A 12 -2.23 14.88 -10.87
CA PHE A 12 -0.83 14.52 -10.78
C PHE A 12 -0.07 15.00 -12.02
N PHE A 13 -0.51 14.64 -13.23
CA PHE A 13 0.12 15.05 -14.47
C PHE A 13 0.23 16.57 -14.59
N ILE A 14 -0.86 17.32 -14.36
CA ILE A 14 -0.84 18.79 -14.49
C ILE A 14 0.08 19.43 -13.45
N SER A 15 0.01 18.97 -12.20
CA SER A 15 0.86 19.47 -11.13
C SER A 15 2.34 19.31 -11.50
N ILE A 16 2.75 18.10 -11.89
CA ILE A 16 4.14 17.81 -12.25
C ILE A 16 4.54 18.53 -13.55
N SER A 17 3.64 18.66 -14.52
CA SER A 17 3.92 19.37 -15.78
C SER A 17 4.22 20.85 -15.52
N SER A 18 3.52 21.46 -14.56
CA SER A 18 3.75 22.86 -14.20
C SER A 18 5.05 23.09 -13.42
N LEU A 19 5.58 22.07 -12.75
CA LEU A 19 6.83 22.16 -11.97
C LEU A 19 8.07 21.77 -12.77
N PHE A 20 7.97 20.71 -13.59
CA PHE A 20 9.15 20.09 -14.22
C PHE A 20 8.99 19.89 -15.74
N GLY A 21 7.90 20.38 -16.33
CA GLY A 21 7.60 20.27 -17.76
C GLY A 21 6.90 18.97 -18.15
N GLY A 22 6.27 18.98 -19.32
CA GLY A 22 5.39 17.90 -19.78
C GLY A 22 6.06 16.53 -19.93
N PHE A 23 7.36 16.48 -20.27
CA PHE A 23 8.09 15.22 -20.36
C PHE A 23 8.21 14.53 -19.00
N VAL A 24 8.64 15.26 -17.97
CA VAL A 24 8.77 14.71 -16.61
C VAL A 24 7.41 14.27 -16.09
N ALA A 25 6.36 15.04 -16.37
CA ALA A 25 4.99 14.68 -16.02
C ALA A 25 4.53 13.38 -16.68
N LEU A 26 4.75 13.22 -17.99
CA LEU A 26 4.37 12.02 -18.71
C LEU A 26 5.13 10.79 -18.20
N ALA A 27 6.46 10.90 -18.06
CA ALA A 27 7.29 9.82 -17.54
C ALA A 27 6.88 9.41 -16.11
N SER A 28 6.69 10.39 -15.22
CA SER A 28 6.24 10.13 -13.84
C SER A 28 4.87 9.47 -13.81
N THR A 29 3.94 9.94 -14.66
CA THR A 29 2.59 9.40 -14.71
C THR A 29 2.60 7.96 -15.21
N LEU A 30 3.35 7.66 -16.28
CA LEU A 30 3.50 6.30 -16.79
C LEU A 30 4.10 5.36 -15.76
N ILE A 31 5.15 5.80 -15.05
CA ILE A 31 5.74 5.02 -13.95
C ILE A 31 4.69 4.73 -12.87
N LEU A 32 3.93 5.75 -12.45
CA LEU A 32 2.93 5.61 -11.38
C LEU A 32 1.80 4.64 -11.74
N ILE A 33 1.20 4.80 -12.93
CA ILE A 33 0.05 3.97 -13.33
C ILE A 33 0.43 2.52 -13.65
N THR A 34 1.72 2.27 -13.91
CA THR A 34 2.24 0.93 -14.20
C THR A 34 2.88 0.24 -13.00
N MET A 35 2.89 0.86 -11.82
CA MET A 35 3.24 0.19 -10.56
C MET A 35 2.13 -0.79 -10.17
N PRO A 36 2.39 -2.12 -10.12
CA PRO A 36 1.35 -3.12 -9.81
C PRO A 36 0.60 -2.86 -8.51
N LYS A 37 1.29 -2.46 -7.44
CA LYS A 37 0.64 -2.18 -6.16
C LYS A 37 -0.28 -0.95 -6.19
N VAL A 38 0.13 0.11 -6.90
CA VAL A 38 -0.71 1.30 -7.11
C VAL A 38 -1.92 0.95 -7.96
N PHE A 39 -1.72 0.18 -9.02
CA PHE A 39 -2.79 -0.32 -9.88
C PHE A 39 -3.78 -1.19 -9.08
N PHE A 40 -3.29 -2.12 -8.26
CA PHE A 40 -4.10 -2.93 -7.36
C PHE A 40 -5.02 -2.06 -6.47
N HIS A 41 -4.43 -1.11 -5.75
CA HIS A 41 -5.18 -0.24 -4.85
C HIS A 41 -6.16 0.70 -5.56
N ALA A 42 -5.89 1.09 -6.81
CA ALA A 42 -6.85 1.87 -7.61
C ALA A 42 -8.13 1.07 -7.96
N ASN A 43 -8.03 -0.26 -7.99
CA ASN A 43 -9.12 -1.19 -8.28
C ASN A 43 -9.78 -1.76 -7.01
N LEU A 44 -9.22 -1.51 -5.83
CA LEU A 44 -9.75 -1.99 -4.56
C LEU A 44 -10.58 -0.89 -3.89
N LEU A 45 -11.74 -1.25 -3.32
CA LEU A 45 -12.51 -0.36 -2.46
C LEU A 45 -11.85 -0.28 -1.07
N SER A 46 -10.67 0.34 -0.99
CA SER A 46 -9.97 0.60 0.27
C SER A 46 -9.65 2.08 0.46
N MET A 47 -9.45 2.49 1.71
CA MET A 47 -9.09 3.87 2.05
C MET A 47 -7.65 4.22 1.63
N ASP A 48 -6.78 3.23 1.39
CA ASP A 48 -5.34 3.44 1.23
C ASP A 48 -5.01 4.23 -0.05
N PHE A 49 -5.72 3.95 -1.15
CA PHE A 49 -5.58 4.73 -2.38
C PHE A 49 -6.02 6.19 -2.16
N ALA A 50 -7.15 6.39 -1.47
CA ALA A 50 -7.65 7.74 -1.16
C ALA A 50 -6.66 8.53 -0.29
N VAL A 51 -6.05 7.89 0.71
CA VAL A 51 -5.00 8.49 1.54
C VAL A 51 -3.81 8.92 0.68
N MET A 52 -3.31 8.06 -0.22
CA MET A 52 -2.23 8.42 -1.15
C MET A 52 -2.59 9.67 -1.98
N VAL A 53 -3.81 9.73 -2.51
CA VAL A 53 -4.31 10.88 -3.28
C VAL A 53 -4.31 12.15 -2.42
N PHE A 54 -4.90 12.11 -1.23
CA PHE A 54 -5.03 13.30 -0.39
C PHE A 54 -3.71 13.74 0.23
N VAL A 55 -2.76 12.83 0.48
CA VAL A 55 -1.37 13.20 0.84
C VAL A 55 -0.74 14.03 -0.28
N PHE A 56 -0.80 13.57 -1.53
CA PHE A 56 -0.24 14.30 -2.67
C PHE A 56 -0.94 15.65 -2.86
N LEU A 57 -2.28 15.68 -2.85
CA LEU A 57 -3.04 16.92 -3.03
C LEU A 57 -2.80 17.92 -1.90
N THR A 58 -2.61 17.46 -0.66
CA THR A 58 -2.24 18.31 0.48
C THR A 58 -0.84 18.89 0.31
N ALA A 59 0.15 18.09 -0.10
CA ALA A 59 1.49 18.59 -0.34
C ALA A 59 1.53 19.62 -1.47
N MET A 60 0.85 19.34 -2.59
CA MET A 60 0.80 20.24 -3.74
C MET A 60 0.02 21.52 -3.46
N SER A 61 -1.12 21.44 -2.78
CA SER A 61 -1.91 22.62 -2.41
C SER A 61 -1.18 23.49 -1.41
N PHE A 62 -0.47 22.89 -0.44
CA PHE A 62 0.41 23.60 0.48
C PHE A 62 1.55 24.33 -0.24
N TYR A 63 2.22 23.66 -1.17
CA TYR A 63 3.25 24.29 -2.01
C TYR A 63 2.70 25.52 -2.75
N TYR A 64 1.59 25.39 -3.47
CA TYR A 64 1.02 26.52 -4.19
C TYR A 64 0.42 27.58 -3.26
N LEU A 65 -0.05 27.21 -2.07
CA LEU A 65 -0.48 28.17 -1.06
C LEU A 65 0.69 29.06 -0.63
N LEU A 66 1.88 28.48 -0.40
CA LEU A 66 3.08 29.24 -0.04
C LEU A 66 3.64 30.06 -1.20
N GLU A 67 3.64 29.52 -2.42
CA GLU A 67 4.25 30.18 -3.58
C GLU A 67 3.34 31.23 -4.24
N LYS A 68 2.03 30.98 -4.29
CA LYS A 68 1.06 31.82 -5.02
C LYS A 68 0.04 32.52 -4.11
N GLY A 69 -0.23 31.96 -2.93
CA GLY A 69 -1.27 32.47 -2.02
C GLY A 69 -2.69 32.47 -2.63
N GLY A 70 -3.65 33.03 -1.90
CA GLY A 70 -5.01 33.26 -2.41
C GLY A 70 -6.06 32.21 -2.03
N LYS A 71 -7.34 32.60 -2.14
CA LYS A 71 -8.50 31.86 -1.61
C LYS A 71 -8.61 30.43 -2.17
N LYS A 72 -8.28 30.24 -3.45
CA LYS A 72 -8.31 28.92 -4.12
C LYS A 72 -7.41 27.92 -3.39
N TRP A 73 -6.16 28.28 -3.11
CA TRP A 73 -5.19 27.36 -2.50
C TRP A 73 -5.44 27.17 -1.01
N ILE A 74 -5.97 28.18 -0.32
CA ILE A 74 -6.48 28.04 1.06
C ILE A 74 -7.57 26.97 1.11
N LEU A 75 -8.57 27.07 0.23
CA LEU A 75 -9.68 26.12 0.19
C LEU A 75 -9.22 24.72 -0.22
N LEU A 76 -8.39 24.60 -1.25
CA LEU A 76 -7.88 23.30 -1.71
C LEU A 76 -7.04 22.60 -0.65
N PHE A 77 -6.16 23.33 0.05
CA PHE A 77 -5.38 22.78 1.15
C PHE A 77 -6.27 22.36 2.31
N ALA A 78 -7.23 23.22 2.71
CA ALA A 78 -8.15 22.90 3.78
C ALA A 78 -8.95 21.63 3.48
N LEU A 79 -9.56 21.55 2.29
CA LEU A 79 -10.33 20.38 1.86
C LEU A 79 -9.46 19.11 1.79
N SER A 80 -8.33 19.17 1.09
CA SER A 80 -7.48 17.98 0.92
C SER A 80 -6.94 17.48 2.25
N PHE A 81 -6.58 18.39 3.15
CA PHE A 81 -6.08 18.04 4.48
C PHE A 81 -7.20 17.46 5.35
N SER A 82 -8.40 18.04 5.36
CA SER A 82 -9.54 17.47 6.08
C SER A 82 -9.88 16.05 5.60
N PHE A 83 -9.96 15.84 4.28
CA PHE A 83 -10.21 14.51 3.73
C PHE A 83 -9.10 13.52 4.08
N LEU A 84 -7.84 13.95 4.08
CA LEU A 84 -6.74 13.11 4.53
C LEU A 84 -6.94 12.63 5.98
N LEU A 85 -7.27 13.54 6.88
CA LEU A 85 -7.44 13.24 8.31
C LEU A 85 -8.63 12.30 8.59
N ILE A 86 -9.70 12.40 7.80
CA ILE A 86 -10.88 11.54 7.94
C ILE A 86 -10.61 10.11 7.49
N ASN A 87 -9.77 9.92 6.46
CA ASN A 87 -9.55 8.59 5.89
C ASN A 87 -8.66 7.71 6.77
N LYS A 88 -7.58 8.25 7.35
CA LYS A 88 -6.63 7.45 8.13
C LYS A 88 -5.86 8.35 9.09
N ILE A 89 -5.82 7.97 10.37
CA ILE A 89 -5.00 8.63 11.41
C ILE A 89 -3.54 8.79 10.96
N MET A 90 -2.99 7.83 10.22
CA MET A 90 -1.61 7.91 9.70
C MET A 90 -1.38 9.10 8.73
N GLY A 91 -2.45 9.71 8.21
CA GLY A 91 -2.39 10.94 7.43
C GLY A 91 -1.71 12.09 8.15
N TYR A 92 -1.67 12.11 9.50
CA TYR A 92 -0.91 13.09 10.28
C TYR A 92 0.59 13.09 9.95
N ALA A 93 1.14 11.99 9.41
CA ALA A 93 2.54 11.90 9.01
C ALA A 93 2.94 12.98 7.99
N ILE A 94 2.00 13.47 7.17
CA ILE A 94 2.27 14.56 6.22
C ILE A 94 2.48 15.92 6.90
N ILE A 95 2.02 16.10 8.15
CA ILE A 95 2.16 17.39 8.85
C ILE A 95 3.64 17.74 9.03
N LEU A 96 4.44 16.76 9.44
CA LEU A 96 5.86 16.96 9.73
C LEU A 96 6.65 17.51 8.51
N PRO A 97 6.58 16.92 7.30
CA PRO A 97 7.26 17.50 6.15
C PRO A 97 6.72 18.87 5.73
N LEU A 98 5.42 19.15 5.91
CA LEU A 98 4.86 20.48 5.65
C LEU A 98 5.41 21.52 6.64
N MET A 99 5.52 21.17 7.92
CA MET A 99 6.14 22.02 8.95
C MET A 99 7.62 22.25 8.68
N LEU A 100 8.38 21.21 8.33
CA LEU A 100 9.80 21.31 8.00
C LEU A 100 10.04 22.14 6.73
N TYR A 101 9.22 21.97 5.69
CA TYR A 101 9.34 22.78 4.48
C TYR A 101 8.89 24.23 4.71
N GLY A 102 7.76 24.42 5.41
CA GLY A 102 7.27 25.75 5.78
C GLY A 102 8.32 26.50 6.59
N SER A 103 8.87 25.88 7.64
CA SER A 103 9.96 26.47 8.42
C SER A 103 11.21 26.73 7.57
N TYR A 104 11.63 25.83 6.69
CA TYR A 104 12.75 26.07 5.77
C TYR A 104 12.51 27.30 4.87
N GLY A 105 11.33 27.43 4.27
CA GLY A 105 10.97 28.59 3.45
C GLY A 105 10.95 29.91 4.23
N LEU A 106 10.58 29.85 5.52
CA LEU A 106 10.50 30.99 6.42
C LEU A 106 11.87 31.42 6.98
N TYR A 107 12.69 30.46 7.41
CA TYR A 107 14.02 30.71 7.96
C TYR A 107 15.05 31.03 6.87
N GLY A 108 14.95 30.40 5.69
CA GLY A 108 15.84 30.64 4.56
C GLY A 108 15.73 32.04 3.94
N LYS A 109 14.64 32.77 4.21
CA LYS A 109 14.39 34.13 3.71
C LYS A 109 14.66 35.25 4.73
N ALA A 110 15.37 34.99 5.84
CA ALA A 110 15.89 35.91 6.88
C ALA A 110 14.98 37.06 7.42
N LYS A 111 14.97 37.19 8.75
CA LYS A 111 14.14 38.07 9.61
C LYS A 111 12.62 37.96 9.37
N ILE A 112 11.94 37.32 10.31
CA ILE A 112 10.49 37.35 10.47
C ILE A 112 10.13 38.79 10.86
N SER A 113 9.78 39.61 9.88
CA SER A 113 9.16 40.92 10.12
C SER A 113 7.67 40.73 10.42
N ASN A 114 7.03 41.72 11.05
CA ASN A 114 5.57 41.73 11.25
C ASN A 114 4.79 41.63 9.92
N GLU A 115 5.40 41.94 8.78
CA GLU A 115 4.80 41.74 7.46
C GLU A 115 4.78 40.28 7.02
N LYS A 116 5.80 39.48 7.37
CA LYS A 116 5.80 38.03 7.10
C LYS A 116 4.83 37.24 7.99
N LEU A 117 4.48 37.77 9.17
CA LEU A 117 3.36 37.23 9.97
C LEU A 117 2.01 37.36 9.23
N LYS A 118 1.86 38.31 8.30
CA LYS A 118 0.67 38.38 7.43
C LYS A 118 0.66 37.25 6.39
N GLU A 119 1.81 36.74 5.98
CA GLU A 119 1.94 35.56 5.11
C GLU A 119 1.51 34.26 5.81
N PHE A 120 1.47 34.24 7.15
CA PHE A 120 0.94 33.13 7.95
C PHE A 120 -0.59 33.10 8.03
N LYS A 121 -1.26 34.24 7.83
CA LYS A 121 -2.71 34.33 7.94
C LYS A 121 -3.44 33.38 6.98
N PRO A 122 -3.04 33.23 5.70
CA PRO A 122 -3.58 32.19 4.81
C PRO A 122 -3.41 30.77 5.33
N LEU A 123 -2.23 30.43 5.90
CA LEU A 123 -1.97 29.11 6.44
C LEU A 123 -2.83 28.84 7.68
N LEU A 124 -2.85 29.76 8.64
CA LEU A 124 -3.71 29.66 9.83
C LEU A 124 -5.19 29.56 9.43
N LEU A 125 -5.66 30.40 8.50
CA LEU A 125 -7.02 30.34 7.99
C LEU A 125 -7.32 28.98 7.34
N SER A 126 -6.37 28.43 6.57
CA SER A 126 -6.54 27.12 5.94
C SER A 126 -6.57 25.98 6.96
N LEU A 127 -5.76 26.04 8.02
CA LEU A 127 -5.78 25.07 9.13
C LEU A 127 -7.06 25.17 9.94
N THR A 128 -7.51 26.39 10.28
CA THR A 128 -8.80 26.61 10.94
C THR A 128 -9.94 26.09 10.07
N LEU A 129 -9.94 26.41 8.78
CA LEU A 129 -10.95 25.90 7.85
C LEU A 129 -10.89 24.38 7.74
N ALA A 130 -9.70 23.78 7.73
CA ALA A 130 -9.54 22.33 7.72
C ALA A 130 -10.11 21.68 8.98
N LEU A 131 -9.90 22.28 10.16
CA LEU A 131 -10.48 21.82 11.42
C LEU A 131 -11.99 21.97 11.44
N VAL A 132 -12.53 23.08 10.90
CA VAL A 132 -13.99 23.29 10.77
C VAL A 132 -14.60 22.28 9.80
N LEU A 133 -13.98 22.06 8.64
CA LEU A 133 -14.45 21.08 7.66
C LEU A 133 -14.36 19.65 8.21
N LEU A 134 -13.26 19.33 8.90
CA LEU A 134 -13.11 18.06 9.62
C LEU A 134 -14.24 17.90 10.64
N PHE A 135 -14.47 18.93 11.45
CA PHE A 135 -15.56 18.93 12.43
C PHE A 135 -16.91 18.71 11.75
N ILE A 136 -17.26 19.46 10.70
CA ILE A 136 -18.52 19.32 9.95
C ILE A 136 -18.66 17.90 9.36
N LEU A 137 -17.62 17.37 8.75
CA LEU A 137 -17.65 16.05 8.12
C LEU A 137 -17.78 14.93 9.17
N LEU A 138 -17.20 15.10 10.35
CA LEU A 138 -17.41 14.21 11.48
C LEU A 138 -18.81 14.39 12.10
N PHE A 139 -19.31 15.63 12.18
CA PHE A 139 -20.64 15.96 12.72
C PHE A 139 -21.80 15.49 11.85
N GLY A 140 -21.61 15.39 10.53
CA GLY A 140 -22.58 14.76 9.62
C GLY A 140 -22.88 13.30 9.98
N ASN A 141 -22.05 12.70 10.84
CA ASN A 141 -22.24 11.37 11.41
C ASN A 141 -22.38 11.42 12.95
N LEU A 142 -23.11 12.41 13.47
CA LEU A 142 -23.42 12.59 14.90
C LEU A 142 -23.85 11.29 15.61
N ALA A 143 -24.66 10.46 14.95
CA ALA A 143 -25.07 9.16 15.49
C ALA A 143 -23.87 8.23 15.69
N ALA A 144 -22.98 8.08 14.70
CA ALA A 144 -21.78 7.24 14.82
C ALA A 144 -20.60 7.91 15.53
N PHE A 145 -20.69 9.18 15.91
CA PHE A 145 -19.71 9.82 16.81
C PHE A 145 -20.03 9.53 18.28
N PHE A 146 -21.32 9.37 18.63
CA PHE A 146 -21.75 8.98 19.98
C PHE A 146 -21.91 7.45 20.17
N TYR A 147 -22.12 6.70 19.09
CA TYR A 147 -22.14 5.23 19.11
C TYR A 147 -20.84 4.52 19.56
N PRO A 148 -19.62 4.98 19.23
CA PRO A 148 -18.40 4.21 19.47
C PRO A 148 -17.96 4.24 20.95
N PHE A 149 -18.27 5.33 21.67
CA PHE A 149 -17.90 5.47 23.08
C PHE A 149 -18.62 4.49 24.02
N GLN A 150 -19.67 3.81 23.56
CA GLN A 150 -20.37 2.79 24.32
C GLN A 150 -19.97 1.35 23.94
N SER A 151 -19.29 1.16 22.80
CA SER A 151 -18.88 -0.17 22.35
C SER A 151 -17.49 -0.53 22.88
N THR A 152 -17.36 -1.69 23.51
CA THR A 152 -16.08 -2.30 23.91
C THR A 152 -15.12 -2.45 22.71
N GLN A 153 -15.63 -2.48 21.48
CA GLN A 153 -14.84 -2.53 20.25
C GLN A 153 -14.01 -1.28 19.95
N PHE A 154 -14.46 -0.10 20.39
CA PHE A 154 -13.68 1.14 20.24
C PHE A 154 -12.48 1.15 21.20
N GLN A 155 -12.63 0.55 22.39
CA GLN A 155 -11.52 0.34 23.32
C GLN A 155 -10.54 -0.74 22.83
N SER A 156 -11.00 -1.82 22.18
CA SER A 156 -10.07 -2.81 21.60
C SER A 156 -9.32 -2.30 20.36
N GLY A 157 -9.92 -1.38 19.59
CA GLY A 157 -9.27 -0.78 18.41
C GLY A 157 -8.16 0.22 18.72
N PHE A 158 -8.16 0.82 19.92
CA PHE A 158 -7.12 1.75 20.39
C PHE A 158 -6.31 1.22 21.59
N GLY A 159 -6.78 0.16 22.27
CA GLY A 159 -6.33 -0.23 23.60
C GLY A 159 -5.81 -1.66 23.75
N ASP A 160 -5.72 -2.45 22.68
CA ASP A 160 -4.89 -3.66 22.74
C ASP A 160 -3.45 -3.33 22.31
N ASP A 161 -2.68 -2.84 23.30
CA ASP A 161 -1.20 -2.77 23.32
C ASP A 161 -0.51 -4.15 23.12
N LYS A 162 -1.19 -5.14 22.53
CA LYS A 162 -0.76 -6.55 22.50
C LYS A 162 -1.03 -7.31 21.20
N VAL A 163 -1.67 -6.75 20.17
CA VAL A 163 -1.61 -7.39 18.85
C VAL A 163 -0.27 -7.06 18.21
N GLN A 164 0.79 -7.73 18.69
CA GLN A 164 2.07 -7.73 18.02
C GLN A 164 1.88 -8.40 16.66
N HIS A 165 1.68 -7.59 15.62
CA HIS A 165 1.74 -8.09 14.26
C HIS A 165 3.14 -8.63 14.02
N THR A 166 3.21 -9.79 13.37
CA THR A 166 4.47 -10.37 12.92
C THR A 166 4.61 -10.17 11.42
N VAL A 167 5.87 -10.04 10.99
CA VAL A 167 6.24 -9.90 9.58
C VAL A 167 7.28 -10.95 9.24
N LEU A 168 7.11 -11.58 8.08
CA LEU A 168 8.15 -12.44 7.52
C LEU A 168 9.20 -11.57 6.84
N LEU A 169 10.45 -11.69 7.28
CA LEU A 169 11.61 -11.08 6.62
C LEU A 169 12.80 -12.05 6.64
N PHE A 170 13.37 -12.32 5.46
CA PHE A 170 14.55 -13.17 5.30
C PHE A 170 14.45 -14.54 6.01
N GLY A 171 13.29 -15.20 5.88
CA GLY A 171 13.02 -16.50 6.48
C GLY A 171 12.81 -16.48 7.99
N LYS A 172 12.59 -15.31 8.59
CA LYS A 172 12.29 -15.17 10.02
C LYS A 172 10.97 -14.46 10.23
N GLU A 173 10.20 -14.98 11.18
CA GLU A 173 9.06 -14.25 11.72
C GLU A 173 9.57 -13.26 12.76
N LEU A 174 9.40 -11.98 12.47
CA LEU A 174 9.87 -10.89 13.31
C LEU A 174 8.68 -10.13 13.87
N SER A 175 8.80 -9.65 15.11
CA SER A 175 7.89 -8.61 15.59
C SER A 175 7.94 -7.41 14.64
N SER A 176 6.76 -6.87 14.33
CA SER A 176 6.61 -5.64 13.55
C SER A 176 7.26 -4.42 14.20
N SER A 177 7.68 -4.49 15.47
CA SER A 177 8.44 -3.44 16.15
C SER A 177 9.94 -3.77 16.30
N SER A 178 10.43 -4.82 15.63
CA SER A 178 11.86 -5.17 15.68
C SER A 178 12.69 -4.19 14.85
N LEU A 179 13.91 -3.89 15.31
CA LEU A 179 14.85 -3.03 14.57
C LEU A 179 15.11 -3.53 13.14
N VAL A 180 15.13 -4.85 12.93
CA VAL A 180 15.29 -5.44 11.60
C VAL A 180 14.07 -5.12 10.71
N ALA A 181 12.86 -5.24 11.24
CA ALA A 181 11.66 -4.82 10.52
C ALA A 181 11.68 -3.32 10.22
N ASP A 182 12.11 -2.49 11.18
CA ASP A 182 12.20 -1.04 11.00
C ASP A 182 13.14 -0.65 9.85
N ILE A 183 14.29 -1.32 9.75
CA ILE A 183 15.31 -0.99 8.75
C ILE A 183 14.93 -1.54 7.37
N PHE A 184 14.41 -2.77 7.28
CA PHE A 184 14.32 -3.47 6.00
C PHE A 184 12.91 -3.52 5.41
N TYR A 185 11.84 -3.47 6.21
CA TYR A 185 10.48 -3.73 5.70
C TYR A 185 10.06 -2.74 4.61
N VAL A 186 10.10 -1.44 4.92
CA VAL A 186 9.69 -0.38 4.00
C VAL A 186 10.56 -0.35 2.74
N PRO A 187 11.91 -0.25 2.80
CA PRO A 187 12.72 -0.17 1.59
C PRO A 187 12.61 -1.43 0.73
N MET A 188 12.53 -2.62 1.34
CA MET A 188 12.34 -3.86 0.58
C MET A 188 11.06 -3.81 -0.23
N HIS A 189 9.91 -3.55 0.40
CA HIS A 189 8.65 -3.45 -0.34
C HIS A 189 8.68 -2.31 -1.36
N LEU A 190 9.17 -1.14 -0.98
CA LEU A 190 9.16 0.05 -1.82
C LEU A 190 9.97 -0.13 -3.12
N PHE A 191 11.17 -0.70 -3.04
CA PHE A 191 12.08 -0.85 -4.19
C PHE A 191 11.97 -2.19 -4.91
N THR A 192 11.12 -3.10 -4.44
CA THR A 192 10.82 -4.37 -5.12
C THR A 192 9.42 -4.42 -5.74
N SER A 193 8.57 -3.43 -5.47
CA SER A 193 7.15 -3.41 -5.87
C SER A 193 6.86 -3.03 -7.33
N PHE A 194 7.87 -2.64 -8.12
CA PHE A 194 7.70 -2.27 -9.54
C PHE A 194 9.00 -2.51 -10.33
N ASN A 195 8.94 -2.38 -11.65
CA ASN A 195 10.03 -2.77 -12.56
C ASN A 195 11.41 -2.26 -12.10
N SER A 196 12.42 -3.15 -12.07
CA SER A 196 13.76 -2.86 -11.55
C SER A 196 14.46 -1.69 -12.25
N LEU A 197 14.31 -1.56 -13.57
CA LEU A 197 14.89 -0.43 -14.30
C LEU A 197 14.20 0.89 -13.96
N LEU A 198 12.88 0.87 -13.74
CA LEU A 198 12.14 2.05 -13.30
C LEU A 198 12.52 2.43 -11.86
N VAL A 199 12.81 1.45 -10.99
CA VAL A 199 13.37 1.69 -9.65
C VAL A 199 14.72 2.41 -9.75
N LEU A 200 15.63 1.94 -10.61
CA LEU A 200 16.92 2.61 -10.83
C LEU A 200 16.73 4.04 -11.36
N MET A 201 15.78 4.26 -12.27
CA MET A 201 15.43 5.61 -12.73
C MET A 201 14.92 6.49 -11.58
N SER A 202 14.08 5.95 -10.68
CA SER A 202 13.62 6.67 -9.49
C SER A 202 14.74 7.00 -8.51
N LEU A 203 15.67 6.06 -8.27
CA LEU A 203 16.84 6.30 -7.41
C LEU A 203 17.77 7.35 -8.02
N LEU A 204 18.06 7.26 -9.32
CA LEU A 204 18.83 8.26 -10.04
C LEU A 204 18.17 9.64 -9.93
N GLY A 205 16.86 9.71 -10.15
CA GLY A 205 16.09 10.94 -10.02
C GLY A 205 16.15 11.55 -8.62
N LEU A 206 16.05 10.73 -7.57
CA LEU A 206 16.18 11.20 -6.19
C LEU A 206 17.57 11.80 -5.94
N ILE A 207 18.65 11.13 -6.37
CA ILE A 207 20.02 11.63 -6.23
C ILE A 207 20.19 12.96 -6.95
N LEU A 208 19.70 13.06 -8.19
CA LEU A 208 19.79 14.28 -8.99
C LEU A 208 18.98 15.42 -8.38
N LEU A 209 17.79 15.14 -7.86
CA LEU A 209 16.92 16.13 -7.23
C LEU A 209 17.54 16.64 -5.91
N ILE A 210 18.20 15.78 -5.13
CA ILE A 210 18.99 16.19 -3.95
C ILE A 210 20.18 17.08 -4.35
N LYS A 211 20.92 16.69 -5.39
CA LYS A 211 22.06 17.46 -5.91
C LYS A 211 21.63 18.84 -6.41
N ASN A 212 20.49 18.89 -7.09
CA ASN A 212 19.95 20.07 -7.74
C ASN A 212 18.84 20.76 -6.93
N ARG A 213 18.71 20.47 -5.63
CA ARG A 213 17.57 20.87 -4.78
C ARG A 213 17.22 22.36 -4.74
N LYS A 214 18.09 23.23 -5.27
CA LYS A 214 17.91 24.69 -5.34
C LYS A 214 17.41 25.18 -6.70
N GLU A 215 17.36 24.31 -7.72
CA GLU A 215 16.96 24.70 -9.09
C GLU A 215 15.46 25.00 -9.18
N HIS A 216 14.62 24.35 -8.36
CA HIS A 216 13.18 24.58 -8.34
C HIS A 216 12.65 24.64 -6.90
N SER A 217 11.77 25.61 -6.60
CA SER A 217 11.27 25.83 -5.23
C SER A 217 10.51 24.65 -4.64
N ALA A 218 9.91 23.81 -5.49
CA ALA A 218 9.20 22.59 -5.10
C ALA A 218 10.12 21.43 -4.67
N MET A 219 11.38 21.41 -5.12
CA MET A 219 12.28 20.26 -4.89
C MET A 219 12.52 19.95 -3.42
N PRO A 220 12.80 20.93 -2.54
CA PRO A 220 13.00 20.65 -1.12
C PRO A 220 11.75 20.03 -0.47
N LEU A 221 10.54 20.45 -0.87
CA LEU A 221 9.30 19.87 -0.34
C LEU A 221 9.21 18.39 -0.69
N LEU A 222 9.47 18.02 -1.95
CA LEU A 222 9.39 16.63 -2.39
C LEU A 222 10.42 15.74 -1.68
N ILE A 223 11.65 16.24 -1.48
CA ILE A 223 12.70 15.52 -0.73
C ILE A 223 12.30 15.34 0.72
N VAL A 224 11.90 16.42 1.39
CA VAL A 224 11.53 16.41 2.81
C VAL A 224 10.30 15.54 3.02
N ALA A 225 9.28 15.65 2.16
CA ALA A 225 8.13 14.76 2.17
C ALA A 225 8.55 13.30 2.07
N PHE A 226 9.37 12.94 1.08
CA PHE A 226 9.81 11.56 0.91
C PHE A 226 10.60 11.05 2.11
N ILE A 227 11.63 11.77 2.57
CA ILE A 227 12.48 11.35 3.68
C ILE A 227 11.67 11.23 4.96
N THR A 228 10.86 12.24 5.30
CA THR A 228 10.10 12.23 6.55
C THR A 228 9.05 11.13 6.54
N LEU A 229 8.30 10.97 5.45
CA LEU A 229 7.32 9.89 5.34
C LEU A 229 8.02 8.53 5.41
N TYR A 230 9.12 8.34 4.67
CA TYR A 230 9.92 7.13 4.71
C TYR A 230 10.34 6.78 6.15
N LEU A 231 10.89 7.75 6.90
CA LEU A 231 11.32 7.53 8.28
C LEU A 231 10.15 7.24 9.21
N VAL A 232 9.03 7.95 9.08
CA VAL A 232 7.83 7.70 9.91
C VAL A 232 7.29 6.28 9.68
N PHE A 233 7.18 5.84 8.42
CA PHE A 233 6.70 4.49 8.14
C PHE A 233 7.70 3.39 8.48
N SER A 234 8.99 3.71 8.45
CA SER A 234 10.05 2.76 8.81
C SER A 234 10.19 2.62 10.33
N PHE A 235 10.11 3.70 11.11
CA PHE A 235 10.50 3.66 12.52
C PHE A 235 9.36 3.92 13.51
N VAL A 236 8.26 4.55 13.09
CA VAL A 236 7.18 4.95 14.00
C VAL A 236 5.94 4.09 13.81
N MET A 237 5.58 3.81 12.57
CA MET A 237 4.33 3.11 12.27
C MET A 237 4.50 1.58 12.37
N PRO A 238 3.43 0.86 12.79
CA PRO A 238 3.43 -0.60 12.79
C PRO A 238 3.56 -1.15 11.36
N LYS A 239 4.35 -2.22 11.22
CA LYS A 239 4.63 -2.89 9.94
C LYS A 239 3.75 -4.12 9.81
N TYR A 240 2.82 -4.08 8.87
CA TYR A 240 1.97 -5.20 8.51
C TYR A 240 1.29 -4.90 7.18
N ASP A 241 0.72 -5.93 6.55
CA ASP A 241 -0.05 -5.81 5.30
C ASP A 241 0.68 -5.09 4.16
N ASN A 242 1.98 -5.37 4.04
CA ASN A 242 2.88 -4.95 2.96
C ASN A 242 2.86 -3.42 2.74
N GLU A 243 2.74 -2.97 1.49
CA GLU A 243 2.84 -1.57 1.09
C GLU A 243 1.66 -0.68 1.48
N ARG A 244 0.59 -1.27 2.03
CA ARG A 244 -0.67 -0.57 2.37
C ARG A 244 -0.44 0.66 3.24
N ASN A 245 0.50 0.57 4.18
CA ASN A 245 0.75 1.66 5.14
C ASN A 245 1.54 2.82 4.52
N PHE A 246 2.39 2.56 3.52
CA PHE A 246 3.29 3.54 2.92
C PHE A 246 3.06 3.74 1.42
N LEU A 247 1.89 3.38 0.91
CA LEU A 247 1.48 3.60 -0.49
C LEU A 247 1.63 5.07 -0.92
N LEU A 248 1.50 6.01 0.02
CA LEU A 248 1.72 7.44 -0.15
C LEU A 248 3.13 7.85 -0.62
N LEU A 249 4.13 6.96 -0.53
CA LEU A 249 5.48 7.23 -1.05
C LEU A 249 5.59 7.03 -2.57
N PHE A 250 4.68 6.25 -3.17
CA PHE A 250 4.77 5.85 -4.58
C PHE A 250 4.63 7.02 -5.57
N PRO A 251 3.74 8.02 -5.35
CA PRO A 251 3.71 9.22 -6.20
C PRO A 251 5.04 9.99 -6.19
N LEU A 252 5.73 10.06 -5.04
CA LEU A 252 7.03 10.74 -4.93
C LEU A 252 8.11 9.98 -5.70
N LEU A 253 8.16 8.64 -5.59
CA LEU A 253 9.07 7.81 -6.38
C LEU A 253 8.84 7.93 -7.88
N ALA A 254 7.58 8.03 -8.29
CA ALA A 254 7.24 8.22 -9.69
C ALA A 254 7.75 9.56 -10.23
N ILE A 255 7.61 10.65 -9.43
CA ILE A 255 8.19 11.96 -9.75
C ILE A 255 9.71 11.88 -9.89
N PHE A 256 10.37 11.19 -8.97
CA PHE A 256 11.81 10.97 -9.06
C PHE A 256 12.15 10.18 -10.33
N GLY A 257 11.39 9.14 -10.66
CA GLY A 257 11.57 8.36 -11.88
C GLY A 257 11.48 9.20 -13.15
N GLY A 258 10.50 10.11 -13.23
CA GLY A 258 10.37 11.04 -14.35
C GLY A 258 11.54 12.04 -14.44
N TYR A 259 12.05 12.51 -13.29
CA TYR A 259 13.22 13.39 -13.25
C TYR A 259 14.51 12.64 -13.68
N GLY A 260 14.68 11.39 -13.25
CA GLY A 260 15.76 10.52 -13.71
C GLY A 260 15.68 10.24 -15.22
N ALA A 261 14.48 9.98 -15.74
CA ALA A 261 14.26 9.81 -17.18
C ALA A 261 14.64 11.08 -17.98
N LYS A 262 14.36 12.27 -17.45
CA LYS A 262 14.76 13.53 -18.08
C LYS A 262 16.28 13.63 -18.21
N TRP A 263 17.02 13.27 -17.17
CA TRP A 263 18.47 13.28 -17.23
C TRP A 263 19.02 12.32 -18.30
N ILE A 264 18.43 11.14 -18.46
CA ILE A 264 18.82 10.17 -19.49
C ILE A 264 18.61 10.77 -20.89
N VAL A 265 17.43 11.36 -21.13
CA VAL A 265 17.09 12.05 -22.38
C VAL A 265 18.09 13.15 -22.73
N ASP A 266 18.44 13.98 -21.75
CA ASP A 266 19.36 15.11 -21.92
C ASP A 266 20.80 14.63 -22.24
N LYS A 267 21.16 13.40 -21.87
CA LYS A 267 22.47 12.78 -22.18
C LYS A 267 22.56 12.12 -23.55
N ILE A 268 21.46 11.55 -24.06
CA ILE A 268 21.45 10.81 -25.34
C ILE A 268 21.64 11.76 -26.56
N LYS A 269 21.37 13.06 -26.42
CA LYS A 269 21.57 14.09 -27.48
C LYS A 269 20.99 13.70 -28.85
N SER A 270 19.80 13.10 -28.86
CA SER A 270 19.06 12.73 -30.08
C SER A 270 17.67 13.34 -30.08
N ASN A 271 17.14 13.69 -31.26
CA ASN A 271 15.77 14.22 -31.41
C ASN A 271 14.69 13.20 -30.99
N TYR A 272 15.02 11.91 -31.03
CA TYR A 272 14.09 10.82 -30.68
C TYR A 272 14.22 10.36 -29.23
N SER A 273 15.17 10.87 -28.45
CA SER A 273 15.47 10.35 -27.10
C SER A 273 14.25 10.39 -26.17
N LYS A 274 13.44 11.45 -26.25
CA LYS A 274 12.18 11.56 -25.48
C LYS A 274 11.22 10.42 -25.81
N ALA A 275 10.96 10.20 -27.10
CA ALA A 275 10.03 9.16 -27.55
C ALA A 275 10.54 7.76 -27.19
N ILE A 276 11.84 7.51 -27.36
CA ILE A 276 12.48 6.23 -27.01
C ILE A 276 12.35 5.96 -25.51
N VAL A 277 12.71 6.92 -24.65
CA VAL A 277 12.65 6.75 -23.19
C VAL A 277 11.21 6.56 -22.71
N ILE A 278 10.25 7.32 -23.23
CA ILE A 278 8.83 7.13 -22.89
C ILE A 278 8.32 5.77 -23.34
N THR A 279 8.68 5.34 -24.55
CA THR A 279 8.30 4.02 -25.08
C THR A 279 8.90 2.92 -24.22
N LEU A 280 10.17 3.04 -23.82
CA LEU A 280 10.82 2.10 -22.93
C LEU A 280 10.12 2.03 -21.56
N ILE A 281 9.80 3.18 -20.96
CA ILE A 281 9.04 3.23 -19.69
C ILE A 281 7.69 2.54 -19.84
N ALA A 282 6.97 2.82 -20.93
CA ALA A 282 5.68 2.18 -21.20
C ALA A 282 5.82 0.67 -21.38
N ILE A 283 6.76 0.20 -22.19
CA ILE A 283 7.01 -1.24 -22.40
C ILE A 283 7.34 -1.91 -21.07
N LEU A 284 8.28 -1.36 -20.30
CA LEU A 284 8.68 -1.93 -19.00
C LEU A 284 7.51 -1.97 -18.01
N GLY A 285 6.75 -0.87 -17.91
CA GLY A 285 5.62 -0.75 -17.02
C GLY A 285 4.45 -1.67 -17.38
N PHE A 286 3.99 -1.64 -18.63
CA PHE A 286 2.87 -2.48 -19.08
C PHE A 286 3.24 -3.96 -19.12
N THR A 287 4.49 -4.31 -19.42
CA THR A 287 4.96 -5.69 -19.29
C THR A 287 4.92 -6.13 -17.83
N THR A 288 5.33 -5.27 -16.89
CA THR A 288 5.23 -5.53 -15.46
C THR A 288 3.77 -5.75 -15.04
N LEU A 289 2.82 -4.93 -15.48
CA LEU A 289 1.39 -5.16 -15.21
C LEU A 289 0.88 -6.47 -15.82
N TYR A 290 1.28 -6.79 -17.06
CA TYR A 290 0.90 -8.03 -17.71
C TYR A 290 1.40 -9.27 -16.95
N LEU A 291 2.65 -9.25 -16.48
CA LEU A 291 3.23 -10.33 -15.69
C LEU A 291 2.58 -10.44 -14.31
N ALA A 292 2.21 -9.31 -13.72
CA ALA A 292 1.53 -9.26 -12.43
C ALA A 292 0.05 -9.68 -12.52
N HIS A 293 -0.60 -9.63 -13.68
CA HIS A 293 -2.02 -9.98 -13.81
C HIS A 293 -2.28 -11.48 -13.52
N PRO A 294 -3.31 -11.82 -12.71
CA PRO A 294 -4.24 -10.90 -12.03
C PRO A 294 -3.82 -10.51 -10.60
N PHE A 295 -2.72 -11.04 -10.09
CA PHE A 295 -2.23 -10.90 -8.72
C PHE A 295 -1.29 -9.69 -8.54
N TYR A 296 -1.81 -8.50 -8.83
CA TYR A 296 -1.02 -7.26 -8.77
C TYR A 296 -0.39 -6.99 -7.40
N SER A 297 -1.10 -7.33 -6.31
CA SER A 297 -0.61 -7.23 -4.94
C SER A 297 0.53 -8.21 -4.61
N SER A 298 0.79 -9.20 -5.46
CA SER A 298 1.82 -10.23 -5.26
C SER A 298 3.07 -10.01 -6.09
N TYR A 299 3.12 -8.97 -6.93
CA TYR A 299 4.27 -8.71 -7.79
C TYR A 299 5.52 -8.28 -6.99
N PHE A 300 6.64 -8.91 -7.32
CA PHE A 300 7.99 -8.47 -6.96
C PHE A 300 8.89 -8.43 -8.20
N ASN A 301 9.89 -7.54 -8.19
CA ASN A 301 10.75 -7.32 -9.35
C ASN A 301 11.98 -8.24 -9.39
N ALA A 302 12.78 -8.07 -10.44
CA ALA A 302 13.95 -8.90 -10.71
C ALA A 302 15.07 -8.81 -9.65
N PHE A 303 15.13 -7.76 -8.83
CA PHE A 303 16.17 -7.64 -7.79
C PHE A 303 16.07 -8.71 -6.71
N VAL A 304 14.87 -9.27 -6.52
CA VAL A 304 14.60 -10.35 -5.56
C VAL A 304 14.22 -11.65 -6.24
N GLY A 305 14.49 -11.77 -7.56
CA GLY A 305 14.15 -12.97 -8.33
C GLY A 305 12.67 -13.09 -8.68
N GLY A 306 11.92 -11.99 -8.70
CA GLY A 306 10.47 -12.02 -8.94
C GLY A 306 9.67 -12.50 -7.74
N THR A 307 8.39 -12.78 -7.95
CA THR A 307 7.51 -13.30 -6.90
C THR A 307 7.96 -14.70 -6.47
N GLY A 308 8.39 -15.54 -7.42
CA GLY A 308 9.03 -16.83 -7.13
C GLY A 308 10.25 -16.74 -6.24
N GLY A 309 11.14 -15.77 -6.48
CA GLY A 309 12.32 -15.55 -5.63
C GLY A 309 11.94 -15.16 -4.20
N VAL A 310 10.93 -14.31 -4.02
CA VAL A 310 10.43 -13.94 -2.68
C VAL A 310 9.79 -15.13 -1.97
N ALA A 311 8.94 -15.90 -2.67
CA ALA A 311 8.24 -17.06 -2.11
C ALA A 311 9.21 -18.19 -1.73
N ASN A 312 10.10 -18.57 -2.65
CA ASN A 312 10.99 -19.72 -2.47
C ASN A 312 12.09 -19.47 -1.43
N ASN A 313 12.54 -18.21 -1.31
CA ASN A 313 13.57 -17.83 -0.34
C ASN A 313 12.99 -17.19 0.93
N ASN A 314 11.66 -17.18 1.09
CA ASN A 314 10.95 -16.63 2.24
C ASN A 314 11.37 -15.18 2.58
N ILE A 315 11.61 -14.35 1.55
CA ILE A 315 12.17 -13.00 1.72
C ILE A 315 11.18 -12.09 2.44
N MET A 316 9.90 -12.15 2.05
CA MET A 316 8.80 -11.33 2.55
C MET A 316 7.46 -12.05 2.35
N THR A 317 6.40 -11.52 2.97
CA THR A 317 5.03 -11.94 2.68
C THR A 317 4.64 -11.57 1.25
N VAL A 318 4.23 -12.58 0.47
CA VAL A 318 3.92 -12.40 -0.96
C VAL A 318 2.59 -11.71 -1.19
N THR A 319 1.53 -12.12 -0.49
CA THR A 319 0.17 -11.61 -0.68
C THR A 319 -0.44 -11.16 0.64
N TYR A 320 -1.35 -10.19 0.54
CA TYR A 320 -2.19 -9.64 1.60
C TYR A 320 -3.53 -9.24 0.98
N TRP A 321 -4.56 -9.02 1.80
CA TRP A 321 -5.98 -8.91 1.39
C TRP A 321 -6.61 -10.14 0.73
N GLN A 322 -5.82 -11.17 0.45
CA GLN A 322 -6.27 -12.45 -0.07
C GLN A 322 -7.12 -12.33 -1.38
N PRO A 323 -6.78 -11.46 -2.34
CA PRO A 323 -7.55 -11.34 -3.59
C PRO A 323 -7.56 -12.65 -4.40
N GLU A 324 -6.57 -13.53 -4.18
CA GLU A 324 -6.48 -14.84 -4.80
C GLU A 324 -7.66 -15.77 -4.49
N LEU A 325 -8.38 -15.57 -3.39
CA LEU A 325 -9.53 -16.42 -3.00
C LEU A 325 -10.70 -16.31 -3.98
N VAL A 326 -10.83 -15.21 -4.73
CA VAL A 326 -11.86 -15.08 -5.78
C VAL A 326 -11.72 -16.16 -6.84
N TYR A 327 -10.50 -16.64 -7.08
CA TYR A 327 -10.21 -17.64 -8.11
C TYR A 327 -10.45 -19.08 -7.67
N THR A 328 -10.92 -19.29 -6.43
CA THR A 328 -11.34 -20.61 -5.93
C THR A 328 -12.86 -20.79 -5.94
N LEU A 329 -13.64 -19.73 -6.17
CA LEU A 329 -15.09 -19.75 -6.00
C LEU A 329 -15.78 -20.79 -6.91
N ASP A 330 -15.39 -20.86 -8.18
CA ASP A 330 -15.95 -21.84 -9.13
C ASP A 330 -15.62 -23.27 -8.70
N PHE A 331 -14.41 -23.51 -8.20
CA PHE A 331 -14.02 -24.81 -7.64
C PHE A 331 -14.88 -25.15 -6.42
N LEU A 332 -15.08 -24.21 -5.49
CA LEU A 332 -15.93 -24.44 -4.31
C LEU A 332 -17.37 -24.78 -4.70
N ASN A 333 -17.93 -24.11 -5.71
CA ASN A 333 -19.28 -24.38 -6.22
C ASN A 333 -19.39 -25.72 -6.98
N SER A 334 -18.27 -26.28 -7.42
CA SER A 334 -18.20 -27.59 -8.08
C SER A 334 -18.12 -28.77 -7.10
N LEU A 335 -17.92 -28.51 -5.80
CA LEU A 335 -17.80 -29.55 -4.79
C LEU A 335 -19.13 -30.30 -4.57
N PRO A 336 -19.09 -31.55 -4.06
CA PRO A 336 -20.30 -32.27 -3.66
C PRO A 336 -21.20 -31.47 -2.71
N GLU A 337 -22.48 -31.79 -2.70
CA GLU A 337 -23.45 -31.13 -1.81
C GLU A 337 -23.08 -31.35 -0.34
N GLY A 338 -23.18 -30.29 0.47
CA GLY A 338 -22.84 -30.32 1.90
C GLY A 338 -21.35 -30.41 2.21
N SER A 339 -20.47 -30.22 1.22
CA SER A 339 -19.02 -30.25 1.43
C SER A 339 -18.58 -29.18 2.42
N SER A 340 -17.62 -29.55 3.27
CA SER A 340 -17.03 -28.64 4.24
C SER A 340 -15.60 -28.22 3.88
N ILE A 341 -15.29 -26.94 4.04
CA ILE A 341 -13.95 -26.40 3.83
C ILE A 341 -13.53 -25.50 4.99
N THR A 342 -12.29 -25.69 5.44
CA THR A 342 -11.67 -24.78 6.39
C THR A 342 -10.44 -24.15 5.76
N VAL A 343 -10.38 -22.81 5.83
CA VAL A 343 -9.21 -22.03 5.37
C VAL A 343 -8.73 -21.22 6.57
N PRO A 344 -7.77 -21.73 7.35
CA PRO A 344 -7.44 -21.18 8.67
C PRO A 344 -6.97 -19.72 8.58
N GLY A 345 -7.68 -18.76 9.18
CA GLY A 345 -7.34 -17.32 9.07
C GLY A 345 -7.72 -16.66 7.73
N ALA A 346 -8.51 -17.34 6.90
CA ALA A 346 -9.05 -16.83 5.63
C ALA A 346 -10.46 -17.36 5.32
N SER A 347 -11.20 -17.83 6.33
CA SER A 347 -12.57 -18.34 6.15
C SER A 347 -13.60 -17.20 6.06
N GLU A 348 -13.35 -16.05 6.68
CA GLU A 348 -14.28 -14.91 6.66
C GLU A 348 -14.59 -14.37 5.26
N PRO A 349 -13.62 -14.17 4.34
CA PRO A 349 -13.92 -13.76 2.97
C PRO A 349 -14.88 -14.73 2.26
N TYR A 350 -14.73 -16.05 2.48
CA TYR A 350 -15.63 -17.03 1.88
C TYR A 350 -17.05 -16.95 2.43
N ILE A 351 -17.21 -16.74 3.75
CA ILE A 351 -18.52 -16.50 4.37
C ILE A 351 -19.18 -15.26 3.75
N TRP A 352 -18.42 -14.19 3.49
CA TRP A 352 -18.93 -13.03 2.77
C TRP A 352 -19.35 -13.36 1.34
N TYR A 353 -18.56 -14.13 0.59
CA TYR A 353 -18.91 -14.57 -0.76
C TYR A 353 -20.17 -15.44 -0.78
N GLN A 354 -20.38 -16.30 0.21
CA GLN A 354 -21.61 -17.07 0.37
C GLN A 354 -22.81 -16.14 0.64
N LYS A 355 -22.69 -15.18 1.58
CA LYS A 355 -23.76 -14.20 1.89
C LYS A 355 -24.24 -13.39 0.68
N ILE A 356 -23.36 -13.11 -0.29
CA ILE A 356 -23.71 -12.38 -1.51
C ILE A 356 -24.04 -13.30 -2.70
N GLY A 357 -24.24 -14.60 -2.45
CA GLY A 357 -24.64 -15.60 -3.45
C GLY A 357 -23.57 -15.96 -4.47
N LYS A 358 -22.29 -15.75 -4.16
CA LYS A 358 -21.16 -16.16 -5.01
C LYS A 358 -20.67 -17.58 -4.71
N ILE A 359 -20.96 -18.09 -3.52
CA ILE A 359 -20.76 -19.50 -3.15
C ILE A 359 -22.12 -20.08 -2.78
N ARG A 360 -22.36 -21.35 -3.10
CA ARG A 360 -23.57 -22.05 -2.68
C ARG A 360 -23.74 -22.04 -1.15
N ASP A 361 -24.98 -21.95 -0.68
CA ASP A 361 -25.32 -21.85 0.74
C ASP A 361 -25.10 -23.17 1.52
N ASP A 362 -24.96 -24.29 0.82
CA ASP A 362 -24.75 -25.62 1.41
C ASP A 362 -23.28 -25.89 1.80
N ILE A 363 -22.33 -25.07 1.34
CA ILE A 363 -20.91 -25.21 1.69
C ILE A 363 -20.71 -24.82 3.16
N VAL A 364 -20.15 -25.73 3.94
CA VAL A 364 -19.91 -25.52 5.38
C VAL A 364 -18.50 -24.98 5.60
N PHE A 365 -18.38 -23.77 6.11
CA PHE A 365 -17.09 -23.18 6.48
C PHE A 365 -16.72 -23.49 7.94
N GLN A 366 -15.42 -23.59 8.23
CA GLN A 366 -14.88 -23.77 9.58
C GLN A 366 -15.25 -25.10 10.27
N ALA A 367 -15.58 -26.13 9.50
CA ALA A 367 -15.78 -27.48 10.05
C ALA A 367 -14.47 -28.07 10.59
N SER A 368 -14.60 -28.92 11.61
CA SER A 368 -13.50 -29.68 12.19
C SER A 368 -13.96 -31.12 12.50
N PRO A 369 -13.46 -32.15 11.79
CA PRO A 369 -12.58 -32.07 10.62
C PRO A 369 -13.33 -31.57 9.38
N PRO A 370 -12.66 -30.84 8.47
CA PRO A 370 -13.26 -30.47 7.18
C PRO A 370 -13.01 -31.54 6.09
N ASP A 371 -13.84 -31.57 5.05
CA ASP A 371 -13.60 -32.38 3.84
C ASP A 371 -12.45 -31.81 3.00
N TYR A 372 -12.29 -30.48 3.04
CA TYR A 372 -11.25 -29.74 2.34
C TYR A 372 -10.51 -28.78 3.25
N LEU A 373 -9.19 -28.69 3.08
CA LEU A 373 -8.34 -27.74 3.77
C LEU A 373 -7.73 -26.78 2.75
N GLY A 374 -8.04 -25.49 2.85
CA GLY A 374 -7.41 -24.45 2.05
C GLY A 374 -6.24 -23.81 2.80
N LEU A 375 -5.11 -23.66 2.12
CA LEU A 375 -3.96 -22.90 2.62
C LEU A 375 -3.67 -21.74 1.68
N VAL A 376 -3.55 -20.55 2.25
CA VAL A 376 -3.07 -19.35 1.54
C VAL A 376 -1.56 -19.25 1.75
N LEU A 377 -0.79 -18.85 0.75
CA LEU A 377 0.68 -18.81 0.82
C LEU A 377 1.22 -18.04 2.03
N LYS A 378 0.51 -16.98 2.48
CA LYS A 378 0.83 -16.27 3.74
C LYS A 378 0.85 -17.23 4.94
N GLN A 379 -0.11 -18.13 5.03
CA GLN A 379 -0.27 -19.14 6.09
C GLN A 379 0.71 -20.30 5.93
N ASP A 380 0.99 -20.76 4.70
CA ASP A 380 2.02 -21.79 4.44
C ASP A 380 3.41 -21.36 4.95
N LEU A 381 3.71 -20.07 4.84
CA LEU A 381 4.96 -19.50 5.33
C LEU A 381 4.98 -19.42 6.86
N PHE A 382 3.88 -19.00 7.52
CA PHE A 382 3.78 -19.04 8.98
C PHE A 382 3.90 -20.46 9.54
N LEU A 383 3.32 -21.45 8.86
CA LEU A 383 3.42 -22.87 9.22
C LEU A 383 4.85 -23.42 9.13
N LYS A 384 5.68 -22.92 8.21
CA LYS A 384 7.10 -23.33 8.10
C LYS A 384 7.97 -22.81 9.24
N PHE A 385 7.62 -21.69 9.86
CA PHE A 385 8.50 -20.96 10.77
C PHE A 385 7.99 -20.83 12.20
N SER A 386 6.73 -21.20 12.49
CA SER A 386 6.27 -21.27 13.87
C SER A 386 7.03 -22.40 14.58
N PRO A 387 7.88 -22.12 15.60
CA PRO A 387 8.39 -23.18 16.47
C PRO A 387 7.18 -23.91 17.07
N GLU A 388 7.32 -25.21 17.31
CA GLU A 388 6.28 -26.04 17.93
C GLU A 388 5.60 -25.24 19.06
N PRO A 389 4.33 -24.83 18.92
CA PRO A 389 3.64 -24.30 20.08
C PRO A 389 3.61 -25.42 21.11
N ASP A 390 3.89 -25.11 22.37
CA ASP A 390 3.77 -26.04 23.49
C ASP A 390 2.54 -26.94 23.31
N ARG A 391 2.80 -28.19 22.91
CA ARG A 391 1.83 -29.17 22.42
C ARG A 391 0.84 -29.61 23.49
N SER A 392 1.01 -29.14 24.73
CA SER A 392 0.23 -29.52 25.89
C SER A 392 -0.94 -28.59 26.23
N GLN A 393 -1.02 -27.39 25.60
CA GLN A 393 -1.98 -26.35 26.00
C GLN A 393 -3.00 -25.92 24.95
N ARG A 394 -2.95 -26.46 23.72
CA ARG A 394 -4.02 -26.18 22.74
C ARG A 394 -5.00 -27.35 22.73
N PRO A 395 -6.31 -27.09 22.92
CA PRO A 395 -7.31 -28.12 22.65
C PRO A 395 -7.21 -28.52 21.17
N ILE A 396 -7.58 -29.76 20.88
CA ILE A 396 -7.55 -30.44 19.56
C ILE A 396 -8.41 -29.72 18.50
N ASP A 397 -9.06 -28.62 18.89
CA ASP A 397 -10.16 -27.96 18.20
C ASP A 397 -9.71 -26.89 17.19
N THR A 398 -8.40 -26.69 16.98
CA THR A 398 -7.93 -25.71 15.97
C THR A 398 -7.61 -26.41 14.64
N PRO A 399 -8.09 -25.88 13.50
CA PRO A 399 -7.78 -26.40 12.16
C PRO A 399 -6.28 -26.57 11.85
N TRP A 400 -5.42 -25.90 12.63
CA TRP A 400 -3.97 -25.95 12.55
C TRP A 400 -3.38 -27.27 13.07
N GLU A 401 -3.87 -27.81 14.18
CA GLU A 401 -3.40 -29.11 14.67
C GLU A 401 -3.75 -30.25 13.71
N PHE A 402 -4.90 -30.12 13.03
CA PHE A 402 -5.37 -31.07 12.04
C PHE A 402 -4.39 -31.21 10.86
N TYR A 403 -3.87 -30.10 10.34
CA TYR A 403 -2.87 -30.08 9.27
C TYR A 403 -1.56 -30.78 9.66
N TYR A 404 -1.07 -30.55 10.89
CA TYR A 404 0.18 -31.14 11.36
C TYR A 404 0.05 -32.65 11.63
N LYS A 405 -1.11 -33.11 12.10
CA LYS A 405 -1.36 -34.54 12.40
C LYS A 405 -1.79 -35.34 11.16
N THR A 406 -2.36 -34.68 10.15
CA THR A 406 -2.89 -35.30 8.93
C THR A 406 -2.41 -34.53 7.71
N PRO A 407 -1.15 -34.74 7.27
CA PRO A 407 -0.62 -34.01 6.13
C PRO A 407 -1.52 -34.29 4.91
N PRO A 408 -2.07 -33.24 4.29
CA PRO A 408 -3.02 -33.40 3.21
C PRO A 408 -2.38 -34.15 2.05
N GLN A 409 -3.07 -35.17 1.54
CA GLN A 409 -2.47 -36.14 0.63
C GLN A 409 -2.65 -35.78 -0.85
N PHE A 410 -3.65 -34.97 -1.20
CA PHE A 410 -3.97 -34.64 -2.59
C PHE A 410 -4.34 -33.16 -2.74
N ILE A 411 -3.60 -32.45 -3.61
CA ILE A 411 -3.97 -31.11 -4.07
C ILE A 411 -5.21 -31.27 -4.96
N ALA A 412 -6.35 -30.78 -4.48
CA ALA A 412 -7.61 -30.78 -5.22
C ALA A 412 -7.70 -29.58 -6.18
N TYR A 413 -7.12 -28.44 -5.79
CA TYR A 413 -7.10 -27.23 -6.59
C TYR A 413 -5.97 -26.31 -6.16
N ASN A 414 -5.40 -25.54 -7.07
CA ASN A 414 -4.42 -24.49 -6.76
C ASN A 414 -4.64 -23.23 -7.61
N VAL A 415 -4.30 -22.09 -7.02
CA VAL A 415 -4.25 -20.79 -7.69
C VAL A 415 -2.79 -20.38 -7.79
N THR A 416 -2.25 -20.30 -9.01
CA THR A 416 -0.83 -20.10 -9.25
C THR A 416 -0.59 -18.82 -10.05
N THR A 417 0.46 -18.07 -9.69
CA THR A 417 0.92 -16.93 -10.48
C THR A 417 1.53 -17.38 -11.81
N LYS A 418 1.70 -16.45 -12.75
CA LYS A 418 2.38 -16.72 -14.05
C LYS A 418 3.83 -17.19 -13.90
N ASP A 419 4.49 -16.82 -12.81
CA ASP A 419 5.86 -17.24 -12.48
C ASP A 419 5.92 -18.48 -11.57
N GLY A 420 4.80 -19.22 -11.43
CA GLY A 420 4.78 -20.55 -10.83
C GLY A 420 4.66 -20.58 -9.30
N VAL A 421 4.20 -19.49 -8.67
CA VAL A 421 3.99 -19.42 -7.22
C VAL A 421 2.55 -19.78 -6.90
N ASP A 422 2.34 -20.85 -6.15
CA ASP A 422 1.02 -21.21 -5.64
C ASP A 422 0.60 -20.24 -4.51
N LEU A 423 -0.42 -19.42 -4.76
CA LEU A 423 -0.99 -18.47 -3.81
C LEU A 423 -2.06 -19.12 -2.91
N VAL A 424 -2.82 -20.07 -3.45
CA VAL A 424 -3.77 -20.88 -2.70
C VAL A 424 -3.61 -22.34 -3.09
N LYS A 425 -3.63 -23.23 -2.11
CA LYS A 425 -3.74 -24.68 -2.30
C LYS A 425 -4.92 -25.19 -1.52
N ILE A 426 -5.82 -25.90 -2.19
CA ILE A 426 -6.92 -26.61 -1.54
C ILE A 426 -6.62 -28.09 -1.62
N TYR A 427 -6.63 -28.72 -0.47
CA TYR A 427 -6.37 -30.13 -0.32
C TYR A 427 -7.65 -30.86 0.06
N LYS A 428 -7.81 -32.08 -0.45
CA LYS A 428 -8.84 -33.00 0.03
C LYS A 428 -8.34 -33.72 1.27
N VAL A 429 -9.13 -33.67 2.33
CA VAL A 429 -8.86 -34.37 3.59
C VAL A 429 -9.49 -35.76 3.49
N LYS A 430 -8.69 -36.81 3.70
CA LYS A 430 -9.22 -38.18 3.75
C LYS A 430 -9.83 -38.40 5.14
N GLY A 431 -11.06 -38.91 5.18
CA GLY A 431 -11.81 -39.11 6.43
C GLY A 431 -10.99 -39.89 7.45
N LEU A 432 -10.77 -39.28 8.62
CA LEU A 432 -10.13 -39.93 9.77
C LEU A 432 -11.11 -40.82 10.56
N PHE A 433 -12.39 -40.81 10.20
CA PHE A 433 -13.45 -41.55 10.89
C PHE A 433 -14.48 -42.10 9.89
N GLY A 434 -14.24 -43.30 9.36
CA GLY A 434 -15.15 -44.07 8.51
C GLY A 434 -14.38 -45.05 7.63
N PRO A 435 -14.79 -46.32 7.57
CA PRO A 435 -13.95 -47.53 7.74
C PRO A 435 -12.71 -47.66 6.85
#